data_AF-A0A4Y2E0I2-F1
#
_entry.id   AF-A0A4Y2E0I2-F1
#
_cell.length_a   1.000
_cell.length_b   1.000
_cell.length_c   1.000
_cell.angle_alpha   90.00
_cell.angle_beta   90.00
_cell.angle_gamma   90.00
#
_symmetry.space_group_name_H-M   'P 1'
#
loop_
_entity.id
_entity.type
_entity.pdbx_description
1 polymer ?
#
loop_
_entity_poly.entity_id
_entity_poly.type
_entity_poly.pdbx_seq_one_letter_code
_entity_poly.pdbx_strand_id
1 'polypeptide(L)'
;MCRSSTAVVFIKHFSSQFIIKEYRVVRDDGSELVVPRKIWKLTNDAYPSKFPNQPSYLSHEPSTSRKSPSERITALKLRDEQNFAEWYTNGTVNSFEIFQETYAKNLVVMDGLT
;
A
#
# COMPACT_ATOMS: atom_id res chain seq x y z
N MET A 1 -31.87 -7.72 9.19
CA MET A 1 -31.66 -8.03 7.76
C MET A 1 -32.46 -9.29 7.41
N CYS A 2 -33.55 -9.16 6.66
CA CYS A 2 -34.26 -10.32 6.12
C CYS A 2 -33.37 -11.00 5.08
N ARG A 3 -32.94 -12.23 5.37
CA ARG A 3 -32.18 -13.04 4.41
C ARG A 3 -33.18 -13.62 3.41
N SER A 4 -33.29 -13.01 2.24
CA SER A 4 -33.94 -13.65 1.10
C SER A 4 -32.93 -14.61 0.45
N SER A 5 -33.25 -15.90 0.38
CA SER A 5 -32.39 -16.94 -0.21
C SER A 5 -32.26 -16.83 -1.73
N THR A 6 -33.04 -15.97 -2.38
CA THR A 6 -33.08 -15.76 -3.83
C THR A 6 -32.48 -14.43 -4.28
N ALA A 7 -32.12 -13.55 -3.34
CA ALA A 7 -31.53 -12.27 -3.67
C ALA A 7 -30.07 -12.44 -4.12
N VAL A 8 -29.74 -11.91 -5.30
CA VAL A 8 -28.39 -11.94 -5.87
C VAL A 8 -27.88 -10.51 -6.02
N VAL A 9 -26.59 -10.29 -5.74
CA VAL A 9 -25.92 -8.99 -5.87
C VAL A 9 -24.92 -9.03 -7.02
N PHE A 10 -24.91 -7.99 -7.87
CA PHE A 10 -23.96 -7.89 -8.97
C PHE A 10 -22.51 -7.75 -8.47
N ILE A 11 -21.57 -8.35 -9.20
CA ILE A 11 -20.13 -8.37 -8.85
C ILE A 11 -19.50 -6.98 -8.68
N LYS A 12 -20.04 -5.96 -9.36
CA LYS A 12 -19.59 -4.55 -9.25
C LYS A 12 -19.73 -3.96 -7.84
N HIS A 13 -20.57 -4.56 -7.01
CA HIS A 13 -20.79 -4.13 -5.63
C HIS A 13 -19.74 -4.67 -4.65
N PHE A 14 -18.83 -5.52 -5.11
CA PHE A 14 -17.73 -6.08 -4.32
C PHE A 14 -16.42 -5.34 -4.61
N SER A 15 -15.53 -5.31 -3.62
CA SER A 15 -14.15 -4.86 -3.83
C SER A 15 -13.39 -5.86 -4.74
N SER A 16 -12.45 -5.35 -5.53
CA SER A 16 -11.63 -6.17 -6.43
C SER A 16 -10.84 -7.24 -5.70
N GLN A 17 -10.44 -6.99 -4.44
CA GLN A 17 -9.71 -7.96 -3.62
C GLN A 17 -10.50 -9.25 -3.34
N PHE A 18 -11.83 -9.20 -3.40
CA PHE A 18 -12.69 -10.37 -3.21
C PHE A 18 -12.95 -11.14 -4.51
N ILE A 19 -12.53 -10.62 -5.66
CA ILE A 19 -12.82 -11.20 -6.98
C ILE A 19 -11.62 -12.06 -7.43
N ILE A 20 -11.81 -13.38 -7.39
CA ILE A 20 -10.84 -14.37 -7.85
C ILE A 20 -10.95 -14.50 -9.37
N LYS A 21 -10.00 -13.88 -10.09
CA LYS A 21 -9.90 -13.93 -11.56
C LYS A 21 -8.97 -15.01 -12.09
N GLU A 22 -8.09 -15.54 -11.26
CA GLU A 22 -7.02 -16.45 -11.65
C GLU A 22 -6.94 -17.65 -10.70
N TYR A 23 -6.51 -18.80 -11.21
CA TYR A 23 -5.99 -19.89 -10.41
C TYR A 23 -4.48 -19.71 -10.26
N ARG A 24 -3.97 -19.91 -9.05
CA ARG A 24 -2.53 -19.91 -8.74
C ARG A 24 -2.18 -21.25 -8.14
N VAL A 25 -1.23 -21.95 -8.74
CA VAL A 25 -0.72 -23.23 -8.25
C VAL A 25 0.81 -23.16 -8.29
N VAL A 26 1.46 -23.51 -7.19
CA VAL A 26 2.92 -23.64 -7.12
C VAL A 26 3.27 -25.05 -7.59
N ARG A 27 4.15 -25.15 -8.59
CA ARG A 27 4.68 -26.43 -9.08
C ARG A 27 5.82 -26.91 -8.18
N ASP A 28 6.23 -28.18 -8.35
CA ASP A 28 7.29 -28.80 -7.55
C ASP A 28 8.66 -28.11 -7.73
N ASP A 29 8.88 -27.43 -8.86
CA ASP A 29 10.08 -26.64 -9.16
C ASP A 29 10.07 -25.24 -8.51
N GLY A 30 9.01 -24.90 -7.76
CA GLY A 30 8.80 -23.58 -7.17
C GLY A 30 8.25 -22.53 -8.12
N SER A 31 7.97 -22.87 -9.40
CA SER A 31 7.36 -21.94 -10.34
C SER A 31 5.86 -21.76 -10.08
N GLU A 32 5.35 -20.53 -10.20
CA GLU A 32 3.91 -20.25 -10.13
C GLU A 32 3.25 -20.43 -11.50
N LEU A 33 2.26 -21.33 -11.57
CA LEU A 33 1.33 -21.42 -12.69
C LEU A 33 0.12 -20.54 -12.41
N VAL A 34 -0.01 -19.47 -13.19
CA VAL A 34 -1.16 -18.55 -13.16
C VAL A 34 -2.03 -18.80 -14.37
N VAL A 35 -3.29 -19.19 -14.15
CA VAL A 35 -4.26 -19.47 -15.23
C VAL A 35 -5.51 -18.61 -15.04
N PRO A 36 -5.91 -17.79 -16.03
CA PRO A 36 -7.13 -16.99 -15.92
C PRO A 36 -8.38 -17.89 -15.85
N ARG A 37 -9.34 -17.50 -15.02
CA ARG A 37 -10.61 -18.23 -14.88
C ARG A 37 -11.59 -17.77 -15.94
N LYS A 38 -12.26 -18.73 -16.56
CA LYS A 38 -13.40 -18.47 -17.47
C LYS A 38 -14.58 -17.80 -16.75
N ILE A 39 -14.80 -18.15 -15.49
CA ILE A 39 -15.85 -17.58 -14.65
C ILE A 39 -15.19 -17.08 -13.36
N TRP A 40 -15.35 -15.80 -13.06
CA TRP A 40 -14.85 -15.21 -11.83
C TRP A 40 -15.64 -15.70 -10.63
N LYS A 41 -14.98 -15.86 -9.49
CA LYS A 41 -15.60 -16.29 -8.23
C LYS A 41 -15.31 -15.27 -7.15
N LEU A 42 -16.21 -15.16 -6.19
CA LEU A 42 -15.94 -14.44 -4.95
C LEU A 42 -15.16 -15.31 -3.95
N THR A 43 -14.39 -14.68 -3.08
CA THR A 43 -13.85 -15.33 -1.88
C THR A 43 -15.00 -15.69 -0.93
N ASN A 44 -14.78 -16.65 -0.02
CA ASN A 44 -15.83 -17.13 0.89
C ASN A 44 -16.26 -16.08 1.93
N ASP A 45 -15.38 -15.13 2.21
CA ASP A 45 -15.54 -14.00 3.14
C ASP A 45 -15.98 -12.70 2.43
N ALA A 46 -16.27 -12.77 1.13
CA ALA A 46 -16.66 -11.61 0.36
C ALA A 46 -17.99 -11.01 0.85
N TYR A 47 -18.01 -9.70 1.03
CA TYR A 47 -19.23 -8.93 1.30
C TYR A 47 -19.35 -7.75 0.33
N PRO A 48 -20.58 -7.38 -0.07
CA PRO A 48 -20.77 -6.22 -0.93
C PRO A 48 -20.60 -4.95 -0.10
N SER A 49 -19.73 -4.04 -0.54
CA SER A 49 -19.47 -2.77 0.14
C SER A 49 -19.68 -1.53 -0.73
N LYS A 50 -19.80 -1.69 -2.05
CA LYS A 50 -19.93 -0.59 -3.00
C LYS A 50 -21.38 -0.43 -3.43
N PHE A 51 -22.16 0.40 -2.74
CA PHE A 51 -23.52 0.76 -3.14
C PHE A 51 -23.63 2.24 -3.49
N PRO A 52 -24.13 2.60 -4.69
CA PRO A 52 -24.38 4.00 -5.00
C PRO A 52 -25.44 4.57 -4.03
N ASN A 53 -25.31 5.85 -3.71
CA ASN A 53 -26.26 6.59 -2.86
C ASN A 53 -26.33 6.14 -1.39
N GLN A 54 -25.33 5.39 -0.90
CA GLN A 54 -25.17 5.17 0.54
C GLN A 54 -24.26 6.23 1.17
N PRO A 55 -24.46 6.56 2.46
CA PRO A 55 -23.53 7.39 3.21
C PRO A 55 -22.10 6.84 3.13
N SER A 56 -21.11 7.73 3.00
CA SER A 56 -19.70 7.36 2.82
C SER A 56 -19.16 6.45 3.91
N TYR A 57 -19.65 6.60 5.15
CA TYR A 57 -19.25 5.76 6.29
C TYR A 57 -19.74 4.30 6.18
N LEU A 58 -20.75 4.01 5.36
CA LEU A 58 -21.24 2.65 5.10
C LEU A 58 -20.56 1.99 3.89
N SER A 59 -20.07 2.80 2.94
CA SER A 59 -19.34 2.33 1.78
C SER A 59 -17.82 2.41 2.02
N HIS A 60 -17.29 1.46 2.80
CA HIS A 60 -15.86 1.40 3.10
C HIS A 60 -15.13 0.42 2.17
N GLU A 61 -13.92 0.77 1.74
CA GLU A 61 -13.03 -0.20 1.08
C GLU A 61 -12.53 -1.20 2.11
N PRO A 62 -12.69 -2.51 1.91
CA PRO A 62 -12.26 -3.48 2.90
C PRO A 62 -10.78 -3.31 3.25
N SER A 63 -10.43 -3.51 4.52
CA SER A 63 -9.04 -3.36 4.97
C SER A 63 -8.13 -4.33 4.23
N THR A 64 -6.88 -3.91 4.01
CA THR A 64 -5.85 -4.80 3.49
C THR A 64 -5.51 -5.89 4.51
N SER A 65 -5.06 -7.04 4.01
CA SER A 65 -4.62 -8.13 4.88
C SER A 65 -3.44 -7.68 5.74
N ARG A 66 -3.39 -8.19 6.97
CA ARG A 66 -2.28 -7.91 7.89
C ARG A 66 -1.01 -8.55 7.34
N LYS A 67 0.03 -7.72 7.15
CA LYS A 67 1.37 -8.21 6.77
C LYS A 67 1.89 -9.21 7.79
N SER A 68 2.64 -10.20 7.32
CA SER A 68 3.32 -11.14 8.21
C SER A 68 4.39 -10.42 9.05
N PRO A 69 4.81 -10.97 10.21
CA PRO A 69 5.87 -10.37 11.01
C PRO A 69 7.17 -10.16 10.22
N SER A 70 7.55 -11.10 9.37
CA SER A 70 8.73 -11.02 8.51
C SER A 70 8.62 -9.89 7.49
N GLU A 71 7.51 -9.80 6.75
CA GLU A 71 7.26 -8.69 5.81
C GLU A 71 7.33 -7.33 6.50
N ARG A 72 6.75 -7.22 7.70
CA ARG A 72 6.78 -5.99 8.48
C ARG A 72 8.20 -5.61 8.87
N ILE A 73 9.01 -6.57 9.31
CA ILE A 73 10.42 -6.33 9.67
C ILE A 73 11.21 -5.89 8.44
N THR A 74 11.05 -6.57 7.30
CA THR A 74 11.74 -6.22 6.05
C THR A 74 11.38 -4.82 5.58
N ALA A 75 10.10 -4.45 5.63
CA ALA A 75 9.65 -3.11 5.26
C ALA A 75 10.21 -2.01 6.17
N LEU A 76 10.31 -2.28 7.49
CA LEU A 76 10.93 -1.35 8.44
C LEU A 76 12.41 -1.14 8.12
N LYS A 77 13.16 -2.23 7.94
CA LYS A 77 14.59 -2.15 7.56
C LYS A 77 14.81 -1.36 6.28
N LEU A 78 13.99 -1.61 5.25
CA LEU A 78 14.10 -0.90 3.98
C LEU A 78 13.89 0.60 4.15
N ARG A 79 12.86 1.00 4.91
CA ARG A 79 12.59 2.40 5.20
C ARG A 79 13.73 3.04 6.00
N ASP A 80 14.26 2.33 7.00
CA ASP A 80 15.35 2.84 7.83
C ASP A 80 16.64 3.01 7.00
N GLU A 81 16.92 2.10 6.07
CA GLU A 81 18.04 2.21 5.11
C GLU A 81 17.86 3.40 4.15
N GLN A 82 16.63 3.62 3.65
CA GLN A 82 16.32 4.79 2.81
C GLN A 82 16.53 6.10 3.57
N ASN A 83 16.03 6.18 4.80
CA ASN A 83 16.21 7.35 5.66
C ASN A 83 17.70 7.58 5.96
N PHE A 84 18.46 6.51 6.20
CA PHE A 84 19.91 6.62 6.41
C PHE A 84 20.62 7.12 5.16
N ALA A 85 20.29 6.60 3.98
CA ALA A 85 20.86 7.04 2.71
C ALA A 85 20.56 8.53 2.46
N GLU A 86 19.31 8.96 2.65
CA GLU A 86 18.92 10.36 2.51
C GLU A 86 19.67 11.27 3.50
N TRP A 87 19.73 10.86 4.77
CA TRP A 87 20.47 11.60 5.79
C TRP A 87 21.96 11.68 5.46
N TYR A 88 22.56 10.57 5.01
CA TYR A 88 23.96 10.51 4.60
C TYR A 88 24.25 11.44 3.42
N THR A 89 23.39 11.42 2.39
CA THR A 89 23.56 12.31 1.23
C THR A 89 23.39 13.79 1.58
N ASN A 90 22.45 14.10 2.47
CA ASN A 90 22.15 15.49 2.84
C ASN A 90 23.10 16.03 3.92
N GLY A 91 23.65 15.16 4.77
CA GLY A 91 24.58 15.51 5.84
C GLY A 91 26.04 15.55 5.40
N THR A 92 26.37 14.96 4.25
CA THR A 92 27.74 14.99 3.72
C THR A 92 27.99 16.30 2.97
N VAL A 93 28.88 17.13 3.50
CA VAL A 93 29.34 18.33 2.79
C VAL A 93 30.44 17.94 1.81
N ASN A 94 30.09 17.91 0.52
CA ASN A 94 30.93 17.35 -0.54
C ASN A 94 32.17 18.19 -0.89
N SER A 95 32.23 19.46 -0.47
CA SER A 95 33.41 20.30 -0.63
C SER A 95 33.42 21.46 0.36
N PHE A 96 34.60 22.04 0.58
CA PHE A 96 34.76 23.17 1.49
C PHE A 96 34.05 24.45 0.98
N GLU A 97 33.93 24.62 -0.34
CA GLU A 97 33.21 25.73 -0.96
C GLU A 97 31.70 25.63 -0.67
N ILE A 98 31.11 24.43 -0.82
CA ILE A 98 29.70 24.17 -0.49
C ILE A 98 29.46 24.42 1.01
N PHE A 99 30.42 24.07 1.87
CA PHE A 99 30.35 24.38 3.30
C PHE A 99 30.26 25.89 3.55
N GLN A 100 31.15 26.68 2.93
CA GLN A 100 31.15 28.13 3.12
C GLN A 100 29.84 28.77 2.63
N GLU A 101 29.33 28.36 1.47
CA GLU A 101 28.07 28.90 0.92
C GLU A 101 26.85 28.57 1.79
N THR A 102 26.75 27.33 2.28
CA THR A 102 25.65 26.91 3.15
C THR A 102 25.72 27.58 4.52
N TYR A 103 26.92 27.72 5.10
CA TYR A 103 27.13 28.42 6.35
C TYR A 103 26.78 29.91 6.24
N ALA A 104 27.23 30.60 5.18
CA ALA A 104 26.92 32.01 4.95
C ALA A 104 25.41 32.26 4.76
N LYS A 105 24.71 31.37 4.02
CA LYS A 105 23.25 31.45 3.87
C LYS A 105 22.51 31.30 5.20
N ASN A 106 22.98 30.42 6.08
CA ASN A 106 22.35 30.20 7.39
C ASN A 106 22.62 31.36 8.38
N LEU A 107 23.74 32.08 8.23
CA LEU A 107 24.04 33.29 9.02
C LEU A 107 23.03 34.41 8.73
N VAL A 108 22.73 34.63 7.44
CA VAL A 108 21.78 35.67 6.99
C VAL A 108 20.35 35.42 7.48
N VAL A 109 19.94 34.15 7.66
CA VAL A 109 18.61 33.78 8.15
C VAL A 109 18.48 34.03 9.66
N MET A 110 19.57 33.91 10.44
CA MET A 110 19.57 34.20 11.88
C MET A 110 19.57 35.72 12.17
N ASP A 111 20.19 36.53 11.30
CA ASP A 111 20.24 37.99 11.44
C ASP A 111 18.95 38.70 10.97
N GLY A 112 18.03 37.99 10.31
CA GLY A 112 16.72 38.49 9.85
C GLY A 112 15.56 38.20 10.80
N LEU A 113 15.82 37.69 12.01
CA LEU A 113 14.84 37.29 13.03
C LEU A 113 14.86 38.20 14.28
N THR A 114 15.34 39.44 14.12
CA THR A 114 15.15 40.56 15.07
C THR A 114 14.09 41.53 14.60
#